data_AF-A0A1F6TB68-F1
#
_entry.id   AF-A0A1F6TB68-F1
#
_cell.length_a   1.000
_cell.length_b   1.000
_cell.length_c   1.000
_cell.angle_alpha   90.00
_cell.angle_beta   90.00
_cell.angle_gamma   90.00
#
_symmetry.space_group_name_H-M   'P 1'
#
loop_
_entity.id
_entity.type
_entity.pdbx_description
1 polymer ?
#
loop_
_entity_poly.entity_id
_entity_poly.type
_entity_poly.pdbx_seq_one_letter_code
_entity_poly.pdbx_strand_id
1 'polypeptide(L)'
;MRIGAGCHIAGSIKGHEDIQIDHGTRIDGSLIGAGNIYLVHDCQVRGPLLSERDIFLGPGCRIGTRQHRTTMNADHLYIAPGTVAFGTVRARVMGTVRAGRAV
;
A
#
# COMPACT_ATOMS: atom_id res chain seq x y z
N MET A 1 -13.09 -4.68 0.66
CA MET A 1 -12.96 -3.95 1.95
C MET A 1 -12.50 -2.51 1.71
N ARG A 2 -13.42 -1.53 1.68
CA ARG A 2 -13.09 -0.09 1.53
C ARG A 2 -12.97 0.59 2.90
N ILE A 3 -12.02 1.50 3.11
CA ILE A 3 -11.96 2.39 4.28
C ILE A 3 -11.74 3.85 3.88
N GLY A 4 -12.83 4.61 3.99
CA GLY A 4 -12.87 5.85 4.78
C GLY A 4 -12.06 7.04 4.27
N ALA A 5 -12.22 8.20 4.92
CA ALA A 5 -11.49 9.48 4.58
C ALA A 5 -10.99 9.90 6.03
N GLY A 6 -9.76 10.41 6.16
CA GLY A 6 -9.14 10.89 7.41
C GLY A 6 -8.43 9.82 8.26
N CYS A 7 -8.12 8.65 7.69
CA CYS A 7 -7.94 7.43 8.50
C CYS A 7 -6.54 7.23 9.14
N HIS A 8 -6.51 6.54 10.28
CA HIS A 8 -5.27 6.16 10.99
C HIS A 8 -5.47 4.84 11.74
N ILE A 9 -4.66 3.81 11.50
CA ILE A 9 -4.84 2.46 12.07
C ILE A 9 -3.52 1.90 12.62
N ALA A 10 -3.32 1.97 13.93
CA ALA A 10 -2.17 1.38 14.63
C ALA A 10 -2.45 -0.10 14.98
N GLY A 11 -2.29 -0.99 13.99
CA GLY A 11 -2.58 -2.43 14.09
C GLY A 11 -2.40 -3.12 12.75
N SER A 12 -2.51 -4.45 12.71
CA SER A 12 -2.39 -5.19 11.44
C SER A 12 -3.76 -5.52 10.83
N ILE A 13 -3.91 -5.24 9.53
CA ILE A 13 -5.06 -5.61 8.71
C ILE A 13 -4.73 -6.89 7.94
N LYS A 14 -5.65 -7.86 7.95
CA LYS A 14 -5.63 -9.02 7.05
C LYS A 14 -6.99 -9.19 6.37
N GLY A 15 -7.01 -9.33 5.04
CA GLY A 15 -8.19 -9.62 4.23
C GLY A 15 -7.97 -10.80 3.28
N HIS A 16 -9.04 -11.53 2.96
CA HIS A 16 -9.03 -12.57 1.91
C HIS A 16 -9.49 -12.01 0.55
N GLU A 17 -10.43 -11.06 0.59
CA GLU A 17 -10.87 -10.28 -0.57
C GLU A 17 -10.07 -8.96 -0.68
N ASP A 18 -10.39 -8.18 -1.71
CA ASP A 18 -9.71 -6.92 -2.04
C ASP A 18 -9.86 -5.85 -0.94
N ILE A 19 -8.90 -4.93 -0.85
CA ILE A 19 -8.78 -3.88 0.17
C ILE A 19 -8.52 -2.52 -0.49
N GLN A 20 -9.31 -1.48 -0.18
CA GLN A 20 -9.19 -0.14 -0.75
C GLN A 20 -9.22 0.93 0.35
N ILE A 21 -8.29 1.89 0.35
CA ILE A 21 -8.18 2.94 1.38
C ILE A 21 -7.63 4.21 0.69
N ASP A 22 -8.42 5.04 0.01
CA ASP A 22 -9.45 5.97 0.52
C ASP A 22 -8.90 6.90 1.66
N HIS A 23 -9.38 8.16 1.68
CA HIS A 23 -8.64 9.39 2.05
C HIS A 23 -7.93 9.52 3.42
N GLY A 24 -6.99 10.48 3.54
CA GLY A 24 -6.31 10.89 4.79
C GLY A 24 -5.40 9.85 5.47
N THR A 25 -5.16 8.71 4.83
CA THR A 25 -4.82 7.45 5.51
C THR A 25 -3.42 7.31 6.15
N ARG A 26 -3.34 6.51 7.22
CA ARG A 26 -2.11 5.94 7.81
C ARG A 26 -2.40 4.57 8.45
N ILE A 27 -1.47 3.62 8.39
CA ILE A 27 -1.57 2.27 8.96
C ILE A 27 -0.24 1.93 9.66
N ASP A 28 -0.13 2.14 10.97
CA ASP A 28 1.10 1.85 11.73
C ASP A 28 1.15 0.38 12.19
N GLY A 29 1.05 -0.54 11.22
CA GLY A 29 1.11 -1.99 11.35
C GLY A 29 1.08 -2.68 9.98
N SER A 30 0.91 -4.00 9.93
CA SER A 30 0.93 -4.76 8.67
C SER A 30 -0.36 -4.60 7.87
N LEU A 31 -0.29 -4.68 6.54
CA LEU A 31 -1.46 -4.74 5.66
C LEU A 31 -1.29 -5.90 4.69
N ILE A 32 -2.11 -6.93 4.84
CA ILE A 32 -1.99 -8.22 4.16
C ILE A 32 -3.29 -8.58 3.45
N GLY A 33 -3.24 -8.91 2.17
CA GLY A 33 -4.39 -9.31 1.36
C GLY A 33 -4.14 -10.56 0.51
N ALA A 34 -5.08 -11.50 0.46
CA ALA A 34 -5.17 -12.45 -0.65
C ALA A 34 -5.92 -11.83 -1.86
N GLY A 35 -6.58 -10.69 -1.66
CA GLY A 35 -7.10 -9.80 -2.69
C GLY A 35 -6.16 -8.66 -3.07
N ASN A 36 -6.58 -7.90 -4.07
CA ASN A 36 -5.91 -6.69 -4.53
C ASN A 36 -5.91 -5.61 -3.43
N ILE A 37 -4.89 -4.75 -3.36
CA ILE A 37 -4.79 -3.67 -2.37
C ILE A 37 -4.61 -2.31 -3.06
N TYR A 38 -5.48 -1.34 -2.77
CA TYR A 38 -5.49 -0.01 -3.39
C TYR A 38 -5.36 1.07 -2.30
N LEU A 39 -4.35 1.92 -2.32
CA LEU A 39 -4.15 3.00 -1.33
C LEU A 39 -4.06 4.38 -1.99
N VAL A 40 -5.13 5.16 -1.85
CA VAL A 40 -5.44 6.45 -2.52
C VAL A 40 -6.44 7.18 -1.62
N HIS A 41 -6.11 7.97 -0.61
CA HIS A 41 -4.90 8.73 -0.26
C HIS A 41 -4.91 8.95 1.28
N ASP A 42 -4.11 9.71 2.02
CA ASP A 42 -2.84 10.41 1.77
C ASP A 42 -1.72 9.52 2.35
N CYS A 43 -1.66 8.28 1.87
CA CYS A 43 -1.47 7.12 2.72
C CYS A 43 -0.10 7.02 3.41
N GLN A 44 -0.03 6.33 4.56
CA GLN A 44 1.26 6.02 5.19
C GLN A 44 1.27 4.69 5.96
N VAL A 45 1.92 3.63 5.47
CA VAL A 45 1.93 2.30 6.12
C VAL A 45 3.27 2.03 6.80
N ARG A 46 3.32 1.43 7.99
CA ARG A 46 4.58 1.18 8.74
C ARG A 46 4.81 -0.25 9.24
N GLY A 47 4.08 -1.23 8.71
CA GLY A 47 4.45 -2.65 8.74
C GLY A 47 4.64 -3.21 7.31
N PRO A 48 4.75 -4.54 7.15
CA PRO A 48 4.75 -5.18 5.84
C PRO A 48 3.47 -4.90 5.05
N LEU A 49 3.60 -4.66 3.74
CA LEU A 49 2.49 -4.45 2.81
C LEU A 49 2.50 -5.55 1.76
N LEU A 50 1.62 -6.54 1.89
CA LEU A 50 1.68 -7.81 1.14
C LEU A 50 0.34 -8.09 0.45
N SER A 51 0.39 -8.37 -0.85
CA SER A 51 -0.73 -8.94 -1.60
C SER A 51 -0.30 -10.21 -2.33
N GLU A 52 -1.21 -11.19 -2.41
CA GLU A 52 -1.07 -12.35 -3.32
C GLU A 52 -1.48 -12.01 -4.76
N ARG A 53 -2.04 -10.81 -4.99
CA ARG A 53 -2.41 -10.23 -6.28
C ARG A 53 -1.83 -8.82 -6.40
N ASP A 54 -2.62 -7.82 -6.78
CA ASP A 54 -2.10 -6.51 -7.21
C ASP A 54 -2.03 -5.50 -6.07
N ILE A 55 -1.06 -4.57 -6.10
CA ILE A 55 -1.05 -3.39 -5.24
C ILE A 55 -0.97 -2.10 -6.06
N PHE A 56 -1.88 -1.18 -5.76
CA PHE A 56 -2.06 0.12 -6.40
C PHE A 56 -1.85 1.26 -5.39
N LEU A 57 -0.98 2.23 -5.68
CA LEU A 57 -0.64 3.32 -4.76
C LEU A 57 -0.74 4.72 -5.42
N GLY A 58 -1.44 5.63 -4.74
CA GLY A 58 -1.64 7.04 -5.09
C GLY A 58 -1.46 7.99 -3.89
N PRO A 59 -2.00 9.23 -3.92
CA PRO A 59 -1.37 10.38 -3.27
C PRO A 59 -1.09 10.20 -1.77
N GLY A 60 -0.03 10.87 -1.31
CA GLY A 60 0.50 10.85 0.06
C GLY A 60 1.37 9.63 0.42
N CYS A 61 1.19 8.49 -0.25
CA CYS A 61 1.87 7.20 -0.01
C CYS A 61 3.34 7.28 0.48
N ARG A 62 3.56 6.91 1.75
CA ARG A 62 4.90 6.54 2.28
C ARG A 62 4.87 5.23 3.06
N ILE A 63 5.78 4.30 2.75
CA ILE A 63 5.77 2.93 3.28
C ILE A 63 7.07 2.66 4.06
N GLY A 64 6.97 2.43 5.37
CA GLY A 64 8.11 2.33 6.30
C GLY A 64 8.75 3.68 6.68
N THR A 65 9.86 3.64 7.41
CA THR A 65 10.70 4.82 7.72
C THR A 65 12.20 4.53 7.53
N ARG A 66 13.06 5.55 7.59
CA ARG A 66 14.53 5.38 7.52
C ARG A 66 15.07 4.46 8.63
N GLN A 67 14.44 4.51 9.80
CA GLN A 67 14.76 3.69 10.97
C GLN A 67 14.10 2.30 10.88
N HIS A 68 12.81 2.26 10.53
CA HIS A 68 12.01 1.05 10.45
C HIS A 68 11.69 0.72 8.99
N ARG A 69 12.66 0.05 8.33
CA ARG A 69 12.51 -0.45 6.97
C ARG A 69 11.49 -1.60 6.94
N THR A 70 10.74 -1.71 5.85
CA THR A 70 9.69 -2.72 5.67
C THR A 70 9.76 -3.38 4.28
N THR A 71 8.90 -4.37 4.03
CA THR A 71 8.73 -5.03 2.73
C THR A 71 7.38 -4.69 2.12
N MET A 72 7.37 -4.35 0.84
CA MET A 72 6.20 -4.30 -0.02
C MET A 72 6.30 -5.41 -1.08
N ASN A 73 5.27 -6.27 -1.18
CA ASN A 73 5.25 -7.38 -2.13
C ASN A 73 3.86 -7.62 -2.73
N ALA A 74 3.82 -7.92 -4.03
CA ALA A 74 2.63 -8.15 -4.85
C ALA A 74 2.99 -8.99 -6.08
N ASP A 75 1.98 -9.45 -6.82
CA ASP A 75 2.16 -9.90 -8.21
C ASP A 75 2.47 -8.70 -9.12
N HIS A 76 1.58 -7.71 -9.12
CA HIS A 76 1.74 -6.46 -9.86
C HIS A 76 1.82 -5.25 -8.93
N LEU A 77 2.74 -4.33 -9.21
CA LEU A 77 2.88 -3.06 -8.48
C LEU A 77 2.60 -1.87 -9.40
N TYR A 78 1.55 -1.09 -9.09
CA TYR A 78 1.16 0.12 -9.81
C TYR A 78 1.39 1.34 -8.91
N ILE A 79 2.48 2.06 -9.15
CA ILE A 79 2.99 3.08 -8.22
C ILE A 79 2.91 4.49 -8.84
N ALA A 80 2.28 5.43 -8.13
CA ALA A 80 2.31 6.84 -8.51
C ALA A 80 3.71 7.47 -8.31
N PRO A 81 4.19 8.33 -9.24
CA PRO A 81 5.40 9.13 -9.07
C PRO A 81 5.43 9.88 -7.73
N GLY A 82 6.60 9.94 -7.10
CA GLY A 82 6.80 10.60 -5.79
C GLY A 82 6.55 9.70 -4.56
N THR A 83 6.02 8.48 -4.73
CA THR A 83 5.91 7.48 -3.66
C THR A 83 7.28 7.18 -3.04
N VAL A 84 7.37 7.11 -1.70
CA VAL A 84 8.62 6.75 -1.00
C VAL A 84 8.41 5.50 -0.15
N ALA A 85 9.17 4.44 -0.45
CA ALA A 85 9.22 3.22 0.36
C ALA A 85 10.63 3.05 0.95
N PHE A 86 10.72 2.68 2.23
CA PHE A 86 11.98 2.38 2.91
C PHE A 86 12.11 0.88 3.17
N GLY A 87 13.04 0.23 2.47
CA GLY A 87 13.28 -1.21 2.58
C GLY A 87 13.18 -1.90 1.22
N THR A 88 12.42 -2.99 1.15
CA THR A 88 12.35 -3.86 -0.04
C THR A 88 11.02 -3.69 -0.77
N VAL A 89 11.07 -3.43 -2.07
CA VAL A 89 9.89 -3.39 -2.95
C VAL A 89 10.05 -4.48 -4.01
N ARG A 90 9.09 -5.40 -4.12
CA ARG A 90 9.13 -6.52 -5.08
C ARG A 90 7.76 -6.79 -5.72
N ALA A 91 7.66 -6.63 -7.03
CA ALA A 91 6.63 -7.30 -7.82
C ALA A 91 7.13 -8.71 -8.19
N ARG A 92 6.24 -9.71 -8.20
CA ARG A 92 6.56 -11.07 -8.70
C ARG A 92 6.49 -11.14 -10.22
N VAL A 93 5.59 -10.36 -10.83
CA VAL A 93 5.32 -10.38 -12.28
C VAL A 93 5.77 -9.08 -12.94
N MET A 94 5.26 -7.91 -12.49
CA MET A 94 5.62 -6.61 -13.09
C MET A 94 5.40 -5.45 -12.12
N GLY A 95 6.32 -4.46 -12.13
CA GLY A 95 6.14 -3.18 -11.45
C GLY A 95 6.20 -2.02 -12.45
N THR A 96 5.24 -1.09 -12.39
CA THR A 96 5.18 0.11 -13.21
C THR A 96 5.02 1.36 -12.35
N VAL A 97 5.87 2.36 -12.60
CA VAL A 97 5.67 3.74 -12.12
C VAL A 97 5.00 4.54 -13.24
N ARG A 98 3.80 5.09 -13.02
CA ARG A 98 3.08 5.87 -14.05
C ARG A 98 2.25 7.01 -13.48
N ALA A 99 2.24 8.15 -14.16
CA ALA A 99 1.33 9.25 -13.86
C ALA A 99 -0.08 8.90 -14.35
N GLY A 100 -1.01 8.71 -13.43
CA GLY A 100 -2.40 8.38 -13.72
C GLY A 100 -3.11 7.80 -12.51
N ARG A 101 -4.44 7.89 -12.48
CA ARG A 101 -5.26 7.26 -11.44
C ARG A 101 -5.15 5.74 -11.58
N ALA A 102 -4.76 5.05 -10.50
CA ALA A 102 -5.08 3.64 -10.38
C ALA A 102 -6.61 3.51 -10.22
N VAL A 103 -7.19 2.56 -10.96
CA VAL A 103 -8.64 2.35 -11.09
C VAL A 103 -9.35 2.24 -9.74
#